data_AF-A0A672VAG9-F1
#
_entry.id   AF-A0A672VAG9-F1
#
_cell.length_a   1.000
_cell.length_b   1.000
_cell.length_c   1.000
_cell.angle_alpha   90.00
_cell.angle_beta   90.00
_cell.angle_gamma   90.00
#
_symmetry.space_group_name_H-M   'P 1'
#
loop_
_entity.id
_entity.type
_entity.pdbx_description
1 polymer ?
#
loop_
_entity_poly.entity_id
_entity_poly.type
_entity_poly.pdbx_seq_one_letter_code
_entity_poly.pdbx_strand_id
1 'polypeptide(L)'
;SPASMGSSAFTLVLALALVPRITHAERKLSGMWRNEQDSLMEISALRDNGDFQGKYLTRVTLAGGCARASPLNGAQQQPGEGGWPTFAFTVRWDKFSNATTAFAGQCFVDSGGKETLTTTWLLREAVGSLEEDWKATRVGRNVFTRKRTPKGKNLPSLFPSCEDRSSPAP
;
A
#
# COMPACT_ATOMS: atom_id res chain seq x y z
N SER A 1 -14.23 -19.31 81.25
CA SER A 1 -13.61 -19.70 79.97
C SER A 1 -13.91 -18.66 78.91
N PRO A 2 -12.89 -18.08 78.26
CA PRO A 2 -13.06 -17.02 77.28
C PRO A 2 -12.99 -17.54 75.83
N ALA A 3 -13.18 -16.59 74.91
CA ALA A 3 -12.82 -16.58 73.49
C ALA A 3 -13.79 -17.25 72.49
N SER A 4 -14.78 -16.44 72.10
CA SER A 4 -15.32 -16.41 70.73
C SER A 4 -14.20 -16.02 69.76
N MET A 5 -13.90 -16.87 68.78
CA MET A 5 -13.06 -16.55 67.62
C MET A 5 -13.97 -16.43 66.39
N GLY A 6 -14.23 -15.20 65.98
CA GLY A 6 -14.83 -14.89 64.69
C GLY A 6 -13.82 -15.13 63.56
N SER A 7 -14.15 -16.01 62.63
CA SER A 7 -13.37 -16.22 61.41
C SER A 7 -13.88 -15.27 60.33
N SER A 8 -13.19 -14.15 60.13
CA SER A 8 -13.47 -13.21 59.04
C SER A 8 -12.83 -13.75 57.76
N ALA A 9 -13.66 -14.22 56.83
CA ALA A 9 -13.20 -14.65 55.50
C ALA A 9 -12.93 -13.41 54.64
N PHE A 10 -11.66 -13.20 54.28
CA PHE A 10 -11.27 -12.18 53.31
C PHE A 10 -11.55 -12.67 51.89
N THR A 11 -12.56 -12.12 51.24
CA THR A 11 -12.85 -12.36 49.83
C THR A 11 -11.96 -11.46 48.96
N LEU A 12 -10.94 -12.02 48.32
CA LEU A 12 -10.09 -11.30 47.36
C LEU A 12 -10.81 -11.23 46.00
N VAL A 13 -11.38 -10.07 45.68
CA VAL A 13 -12.01 -9.84 44.37
C VAL A 13 -10.93 -9.38 43.38
N LEU A 14 -10.51 -10.29 42.50
CA LEU A 14 -9.58 -9.99 41.42
C LEU A 14 -10.34 -9.29 40.28
N ALA A 15 -10.32 -7.97 40.26
CA ALA A 15 -10.87 -7.19 39.15
C ALA A 15 -9.93 -7.30 37.93
N LEU A 16 -10.26 -8.16 36.96
CA LEU A 16 -9.64 -8.11 35.64
C LEU A 16 -10.06 -6.81 34.96
N ALA A 17 -9.17 -5.82 34.97
CA ALA A 17 -9.29 -4.66 34.11
C ALA A 17 -9.19 -5.14 32.64
N LEU A 18 -10.32 -5.28 31.96
CA LEU A 18 -10.37 -5.34 30.51
C LEU A 18 -9.92 -3.98 29.98
N VAL A 19 -8.60 -3.83 29.78
CA VAL A 19 -8.10 -2.76 28.93
C VAL A 19 -8.70 -3.05 27.55
N PRO A 20 -9.56 -2.18 26.99
CA PRO A 20 -9.93 -2.32 25.60
C PRO A 20 -8.62 -2.25 24.83
N ARG A 21 -8.20 -3.40 24.27
CA ARG A 21 -7.27 -3.35 23.14
C ARG A 21 -8.04 -2.54 22.13
N ILE A 22 -7.68 -1.26 22.00
CA ILE A 22 -7.92 -0.54 20.76
C ILE A 22 -7.23 -1.44 19.75
N THR A 23 -8.01 -2.32 19.12
CA THR A 23 -7.60 -2.91 17.87
C THR A 23 -7.51 -1.68 17.01
N HIS A 24 -6.32 -1.08 16.94
CA HIS A 24 -5.99 -0.11 15.91
C HIS A 24 -6.47 -0.82 14.67
N ALA A 25 -7.60 -0.40 14.10
CA ALA A 25 -8.05 -0.85 12.81
C ALA A 25 -6.81 -0.63 11.96
N GLU A 26 -6.13 -1.73 11.65
CA GLU A 26 -4.72 -1.65 11.36
C GLU A 26 -4.59 -0.65 10.21
N ARG A 27 -3.64 0.26 10.36
CA ARG A 27 -3.31 1.34 9.43
C ARG A 27 -2.69 0.70 8.18
N LYS A 28 -3.40 -0.24 7.55
CA LYS A 28 -2.87 -1.22 6.60
C LYS A 28 -2.86 -0.61 5.21
N LEU A 29 -1.66 -0.37 4.70
CA LEU A 29 -1.45 -0.16 3.28
C LEU A 29 -1.84 -1.39 2.44
N SER A 30 -1.88 -2.58 3.04
CA SER A 30 -2.28 -3.80 2.33
C SER A 30 -3.66 -3.68 1.69
N GLY A 31 -3.80 -4.26 0.50
CA GLY A 31 -5.04 -4.29 -0.26
C GLY A 31 -4.93 -3.57 -1.59
N MET A 32 -6.10 -3.28 -2.16
CA MET A 32 -6.25 -2.76 -3.51
C MET A 32 -6.51 -1.26 -3.51
N TRP A 33 -5.77 -0.56 -4.35
CA TRP A 33 -5.79 0.88 -4.50
C TRP A 33 -5.97 1.27 -5.96
N ARG A 34 -6.63 2.41 -6.21
CA ARG A 34 -6.80 3.02 -7.53
C ARG A 34 -6.46 4.50 -7.44
N ASN A 35 -5.64 5.02 -8.35
CA ASN A 35 -5.38 6.46 -8.45
C ASN A 35 -6.38 7.17 -9.38
N GLU A 36 -6.29 8.50 -9.43
CA GLU A 36 -7.10 9.37 -10.29
C GLU A 36 -6.88 9.16 -11.80
N GLN A 37 -5.81 8.44 -12.19
CA GLN A 37 -5.51 8.07 -13.57
C GLN A 37 -5.95 6.63 -13.88
N ASP A 38 -6.70 5.97 -13.00
CA ASP A 38 -7.16 4.58 -13.11
C ASP A 38 -6.08 3.50 -13.07
N SER A 39 -4.86 3.88 -12.67
CA SER A 39 -3.82 2.90 -12.35
C SER A 39 -4.19 2.17 -11.07
N LEU A 40 -3.89 0.88 -11.02
CA LEU A 40 -4.18 0.01 -9.89
C LEU A 40 -2.91 -0.42 -9.18
N MET A 41 -3.02 -0.57 -7.88
CA MET A 41 -1.95 -1.04 -7.04
C MET A 41 -2.49 -2.06 -6.03
N GLU A 42 -1.81 -3.20 -5.93
CA GLU A 42 -2.05 -4.22 -4.94
C GLU A 42 -0.85 -4.26 -4.00
N ILE A 43 -1.08 -4.07 -2.70
CA ILE A 43 -0.05 -4.20 -1.67
C ILE A 43 -0.35 -5.45 -0.86
N SER A 44 0.64 -6.32 -0.69
CA SER A 44 0.54 -7.53 0.13
C SER A 44 0.36 -7.19 1.61
N ALA A 45 0.18 -8.20 2.45
CA ALA A 45 0.37 -8.02 3.89
C ALA A 45 1.77 -7.42 4.16
N LEU A 46 1.82 -6.48 5.10
CA LEU A 46 3.08 -5.90 5.57
C LEU A 46 3.76 -6.89 6.51
N ARG A 47 5.08 -6.90 6.49
CA ARG A 47 5.90 -7.59 7.48
C ARG A 47 5.97 -6.75 8.77
N ASP A 48 6.39 -7.37 9.87
CA ASP A 48 6.47 -6.69 11.18
C ASP A 48 7.43 -5.49 11.17
N ASN A 49 8.45 -5.52 10.31
CA ASN A 49 9.39 -4.43 10.10
C ASN A 49 8.86 -3.29 9.21
N GLY A 50 7.62 -3.40 8.71
CA GLY A 50 6.99 -2.41 7.82
C GLY A 50 7.23 -2.66 6.33
N ASP A 51 8.05 -3.64 5.95
CA ASP A 51 8.29 -3.97 4.54
C ASP A 51 7.04 -4.55 3.88
N PHE A 52 6.85 -4.23 2.61
CA PHE A 52 5.80 -4.80 1.79
C PHE A 52 6.25 -5.02 0.35
N GLN A 53 5.51 -5.90 -0.31
CA GLN A 53 5.61 -6.14 -1.75
C GLN A 53 4.25 -5.93 -2.38
N GLY A 54 4.22 -5.97 -3.70
CA GLY A 54 2.96 -5.82 -4.40
C GLY A 54 3.10 -5.86 -5.91
N LYS A 55 2.03 -5.42 -6.56
CA LYS A 55 1.99 -5.23 -8.00
C LYS A 55 1.37 -3.88 -8.32
N TYR A 56 1.95 -3.20 -9.30
CA TYR A 56 1.43 -1.97 -9.86
C TYR A 56 1.04 -2.21 -11.32
N LEU A 57 -0.12 -1.73 -11.71
CA LEU A 57 -0.58 -1.73 -13.10
C LEU A 57 -0.96 -0.32 -13.48
N THR A 58 -0.09 0.31 -14.27
CA THR A 58 -0.35 1.66 -14.78
C THR A 58 -1.41 1.64 -15.88
N ARG A 59 -2.25 2.67 -15.91
CA ARG A 59 -3.16 2.93 -17.04
C ARG A 59 -2.46 3.68 -18.18
N VAL A 60 -1.41 4.42 -17.86
CA VAL A 60 -0.70 5.31 -18.78
C VAL A 60 0.75 4.87 -18.94
N THR A 61 1.25 4.85 -20.17
CA THR A 61 2.64 4.50 -20.49
C THR A 61 3.25 5.60 -21.34
N LEU A 62 4.53 5.93 -21.11
CA LEU A 62 5.23 6.95 -21.91
C LEU A 62 5.42 6.49 -23.36
N ALA A 63 5.80 5.22 -23.55
CA ALA A 63 6.08 4.65 -24.86
C ALA A 63 4.83 4.28 -25.67
N GLY A 64 3.61 4.56 -25.16
CA GLY A 64 2.35 4.16 -25.80
C GLY A 64 2.10 2.65 -25.88
N GLY A 65 3.04 1.83 -25.40
CA GLY A 65 2.94 0.38 -25.36
C GLY A 65 1.96 -0.13 -24.31
N CYS A 66 1.56 -1.40 -24.43
CA CYS A 66 0.62 -2.02 -23.51
C CYS A 66 1.23 -2.17 -22.11
N ALA A 67 0.61 -1.53 -21.11
CA ALA A 67 1.03 -1.64 -19.72
C ALA A 67 0.90 -3.07 -19.21
N ARG A 68 1.89 -3.54 -18.45
CA ARG A 68 1.86 -4.85 -17.79
C ARG A 68 2.01 -4.70 -16.28
N ALA A 69 1.39 -5.61 -15.54
CA ALA A 69 1.50 -5.62 -14.07
C ALA A 69 2.97 -5.84 -13.67
N SER A 70 3.52 -4.87 -12.95
CA SER A 70 4.92 -4.73 -12.59
C SER A 70 5.11 -4.89 -11.09
N PRO A 71 6.18 -5.54 -10.62
CA PRO A 71 6.43 -5.71 -9.20
C PRO A 71 6.70 -4.37 -8.52
N LEU A 72 6.23 -4.23 -7.28
CA LEU A 72 6.61 -3.14 -6.39
C LEU A 72 7.15 -3.68 -5.06
N ASN A 73 8.07 -2.92 -4.46
CA ASN A 73 8.70 -3.20 -3.17
C ASN A 73 8.83 -1.90 -2.39
N GLY A 74 8.47 -1.91 -1.11
CA GLY A 74 8.50 -0.71 -0.29
C GLY A 74 8.51 -0.99 1.20
N ALA A 75 8.47 0.08 1.98
CA ALA A 75 8.41 0.05 3.43
C ALA A 75 7.50 1.16 3.95
N GLN A 76 6.82 0.87 5.04
CA GLN A 76 6.02 1.81 5.80
C GLN A 76 6.73 2.12 7.12
N GLN A 77 6.76 3.40 7.50
CA GLN A 77 7.23 3.80 8.82
C GLN A 77 6.31 3.23 9.91
N GLN A 78 6.90 2.95 11.07
CA GLN A 78 6.10 2.58 12.24
C GLN A 78 5.19 3.75 12.61
N PRO A 79 3.94 3.49 13.05
CA PRO A 79 3.06 4.57 13.45
C PRO A 79 3.64 5.30 14.68
N GLY A 80 3.94 6.59 14.54
CA GLY A 80 4.36 7.45 15.65
C GLY A 80 3.19 7.98 16.47
N GLU A 81 3.49 8.76 17.51
CA GLU A 81 2.47 9.47 18.29
C GLU A 81 1.80 10.55 17.42
N GLY A 82 0.50 10.39 17.16
CA GLY A 82 -0.35 11.41 16.54
C GLY A 82 -0.37 11.49 15.00
N GLY A 83 0.53 10.82 14.29
CA GLY A 83 0.62 10.87 12.82
C GLY A 83 0.19 9.59 12.10
N TRP A 84 -0.37 9.72 10.89
CA TRP A 84 -0.50 8.58 9.98
C TRP A 84 0.86 8.23 9.37
N PRO A 85 1.21 6.94 9.24
CA PRO A 85 2.54 6.53 8.82
C PRO A 85 2.83 6.93 7.37
N THR A 86 4.04 7.44 7.14
CA THR A 86 4.57 7.64 5.79
C THR A 86 5.08 6.31 5.24
N PHE A 87 5.19 6.23 3.92
CA PHE A 87 5.70 5.06 3.24
C PHE A 87 6.40 5.46 1.95
N ALA A 88 7.23 4.55 1.45
CA ALA A 88 7.82 4.67 0.13
C ALA A 88 7.87 3.30 -0.54
N PHE A 89 7.77 3.28 -1.86
CA PHE A 89 7.94 2.06 -2.65
C PHE A 89 8.54 2.37 -4.01
N THR A 90 9.12 1.35 -4.62
CA THR A 90 9.63 1.39 -5.99
C THR A 90 8.80 0.46 -6.86
N VAL A 91 8.59 0.83 -8.12
CA VAL A 91 8.00 0.00 -9.17
C VAL A 91 9.05 -0.24 -10.23
N ARG A 92 9.32 -1.50 -10.55
CA ARG A 92 10.23 -1.89 -11.64
C ARG A 92 9.39 -2.26 -12.86
N TRP A 93 9.45 -1.49 -13.93
CA TRP A 93 8.62 -1.68 -15.13
C TRP A 93 9.12 -2.80 -16.06
N ASP A 94 9.77 -3.81 -15.48
CA ASP A 94 10.63 -4.84 -16.09
C ASP A 94 10.02 -5.62 -17.27
N LYS A 95 8.69 -5.63 -17.40
CA LYS A 95 7.98 -6.33 -18.48
C LYS A 95 7.75 -5.53 -19.74
N PHE A 96 7.89 -4.21 -19.71
CA PHE A 96 7.57 -3.34 -20.87
C PHE A 96 8.38 -2.04 -20.94
N SER A 97 9.25 -1.77 -19.97
CA SER A 97 10.16 -0.61 -19.95
C SER A 97 11.40 -0.91 -19.10
N ASN A 98 12.50 -0.23 -19.36
CA ASN A 98 13.71 -0.23 -18.53
C ASN A 98 13.71 0.88 -17.46
N ALA A 99 12.61 1.63 -17.34
CA ALA A 99 12.47 2.68 -16.34
C ALA A 99 12.16 2.13 -14.94
N THR A 100 12.33 2.97 -13.93
CA THR A 100 11.92 2.71 -12.54
C THR A 100 11.15 3.91 -12.00
N THR A 101 10.12 3.68 -11.20
CA THR A 101 9.43 4.76 -10.49
C THR A 101 9.54 4.57 -8.99
N ALA A 102 9.94 5.62 -8.27
CA ALA A 102 9.88 5.68 -6.82
C ALA A 102 8.69 6.55 -6.40
N PHE A 103 7.91 6.07 -5.43
CA PHE A 103 6.81 6.78 -4.80
C PHE A 103 7.15 7.01 -3.33
N ALA A 104 6.79 8.17 -2.81
CA ALA A 104 6.77 8.47 -1.39
C ALA A 104 5.45 9.13 -1.03
N GLY A 105 4.87 8.79 0.12
CA GLY A 105 3.56 9.30 0.49
C GLY A 105 3.16 9.03 1.91
N GLN A 106 1.90 9.34 2.18
CA GLN A 106 1.27 9.18 3.49
C GLN A 106 -0.18 8.73 3.30
N CYS A 107 -0.64 7.85 4.19
CA CYS A 107 -2.04 7.43 4.27
C CYS A 107 -2.81 8.44 5.12
N PHE A 108 -4.02 8.81 4.72
CA PHE A 108 -4.93 9.65 5.51
C PHE A 108 -6.28 8.96 5.62
N VAL A 109 -6.90 9.06 6.80
CA VAL A 109 -8.25 8.57 7.03
C VAL A 109 -9.10 9.75 7.49
N ASP A 110 -10.21 10.01 6.79
CA ASP A 110 -11.13 11.09 7.17
C ASP A 110 -12.10 10.67 8.29
N SER A 111 -12.93 11.61 8.75
CA SER A 111 -13.92 11.37 9.81
C SER A 111 -14.98 10.33 9.42
N GLY A 112 -15.16 10.06 8.12
CA GLY A 112 -16.05 9.02 7.60
C GLY A 112 -15.36 7.65 7.43
N GLY A 113 -14.09 7.52 7.81
CA GLY A 113 -13.32 6.29 7.67
C GLY A 113 -12.81 6.03 6.24
N LYS A 114 -12.88 7.01 5.34
CA LYS A 114 -12.38 6.86 3.97
C LYS A 114 -10.86 7.06 3.97
N GLU A 115 -10.17 6.06 3.43
CA GLU A 115 -8.71 6.02 3.37
C GLU A 115 -8.20 6.52 2.00
N THR A 116 -7.19 7.39 2.05
CA THR A 116 -6.57 8.02 0.88
C THR A 116 -5.05 7.97 1.01
N LEU A 117 -4.35 7.56 -0.05
CA LEU A 117 -2.89 7.69 -0.12
C LEU A 117 -2.54 8.90 -0.97
N THR A 118 -1.86 9.90 -0.40
CA THR A 118 -1.30 10.99 -1.20
C THR A 118 0.18 10.72 -1.43
N THR A 119 0.60 10.74 -2.69
CA THR A 119 1.96 10.34 -3.08
C THR A 119 2.56 11.33 -4.05
N THR A 120 3.87 11.56 -3.93
CA THR A 120 4.71 12.14 -4.98
C THR A 120 5.56 11.02 -5.56
N TRP A 121 5.84 11.09 -6.86
CA TRP A 121 6.66 10.09 -7.53
C TRP A 121 7.75 10.71 -8.40
N LEU A 122 8.82 9.96 -8.56
CA LEU A 122 9.90 10.20 -9.52
C LEU A 122 9.96 9.01 -10.48
N LEU A 123 9.75 9.25 -11.77
CA LEU A 123 9.97 8.27 -12.83
C LEU A 123 11.35 8.53 -13.43
N ARG A 124 12.21 7.53 -13.36
CA ARG A 124 13.55 7.54 -13.91
C ARG A 124 13.61 6.68 -15.16
N GLU A 125 13.79 7.31 -16.31
CA GLU A 125 14.09 6.65 -17.59
C GLU A 125 15.58 6.26 -17.64
N ALA A 126 15.90 5.16 -18.30
CA ALA A 126 17.28 4.82 -18.60
C ALA A 126 17.72 5.58 -19.87
N VAL A 127 18.91 6.16 -19.83
CA VAL A 127 19.49 6.96 -20.92
C VAL A 127 20.82 6.38 -21.38
N GLY A 128 21.22 6.70 -22.61
CA GLY A 128 22.40 6.08 -23.24
C GLY A 128 23.73 6.62 -22.73
N SER A 129 23.74 7.83 -22.15
CA SER A 129 24.95 8.47 -21.63
C SER A 129 24.66 9.47 -20.50
N LEU A 130 25.71 9.96 -19.84
CA LEU A 130 25.59 10.92 -18.75
C LEU A 130 25.08 12.28 -19.24
N GLU A 131 25.41 12.67 -20.47
CA GLU A 131 24.97 13.93 -21.09
C GLU A 131 23.44 13.95 -21.30
N GLU A 132 22.79 12.80 -21.28
CA GLU A 132 21.34 12.67 -21.37
C GLU A 132 20.63 12.64 -20.00
N ASP A 133 21.38 12.61 -18.88
CA ASP A 133 20.83 12.48 -17.53
C ASP A 133 19.81 13.59 -17.18
N TRP A 134 20.07 14.81 -17.66
CA TRP A 134 19.27 16.00 -17.34
C TRP A 134 17.78 15.86 -17.72
N LYS A 135 17.46 15.04 -18.73
CA LYS A 135 16.07 14.78 -19.20
C LYS A 135 15.48 13.48 -18.65
N ALA A 136 16.24 12.70 -17.89
CA ALA A 136 15.90 11.32 -17.56
C ALA A 136 14.92 11.17 -16.38
N THR A 137 14.61 12.26 -15.66
CA THR A 137 13.78 12.21 -14.45
C THR A 137 12.52 13.06 -14.61
N ARG A 138 11.36 12.44 -14.42
CA ARG A 138 10.06 13.12 -14.35
C ARG A 138 9.51 13.05 -12.93
N VAL A 139 8.74 14.07 -12.53
CA VAL A 139 8.08 14.15 -11.23
C VAL A 139 6.58 14.32 -11.40
N GLY A 140 5.81 13.75 -10.48
CA GLY A 140 4.37 13.96 -10.43
C GLY A 140 3.78 13.58 -9.10
N ARG A 141 2.44 13.62 -9.03
CA ARG A 141 1.66 13.32 -7.84
C ARG A 141 0.53 12.37 -8.22
N ASN A 142 0.19 11.46 -7.31
CA ASN A 142 -1.02 10.64 -7.42
C ASN A 142 -1.74 10.55 -6.08
N VAL A 143 -3.06 10.46 -6.14
CA VAL A 143 -3.96 10.26 -5.01
C VAL A 143 -4.70 8.95 -5.19
N PHE A 144 -4.42 7.99 -4.31
CA PHE A 144 -5.05 6.68 -4.35
C PHE A 144 -6.21 6.59 -3.37
N THR A 145 -7.26 5.89 -3.77
CA THR A 145 -8.39 5.51 -2.91
C THR A 145 -8.56 3.99 -2.93
N ARG A 146 -9.18 3.45 -1.88
CA ARG A 146 -9.42 2.00 -1.80
C ARG A 146 -10.32 1.54 -2.94
N LYS A 147 -9.89 0.48 -3.64
CA LYS A 147 -10.71 -0.23 -4.61
C LYS A 147 -11.38 -1.41 -3.91
N ARG A 148 -12.71 -1.41 -3.84
CA ARG A 148 -13.46 -2.60 -3.40
C ARG A 148 -13.25 -3.70 -4.43
N THR A 149 -12.57 -4.77 -4.07
CA THR A 149 -12.51 -6.00 -4.85
C THR A 149 -13.65 -6.92 -4.44
N PRO A 150 -14.48 -7.40 -5.38
CA PRO A 150 -15.34 -8.56 -5.13
C PRO A 150 -14.46 -9.75 -4.71
N LYS A 151 -14.92 -10.55 -3.75
CA LYS A 151 -14.21 -11.76 -3.30
C LYS A 151 -13.77 -12.59 -4.51
N GLY A 152 -12.48 -12.92 -4.58
CA GLY A 152 -11.90 -13.81 -5.60
C GLY A 152 -11.27 -13.14 -6.83
N LYS A 153 -11.25 -11.80 -6.94
CA LYS A 153 -10.61 -11.11 -8.06
C LYS A 153 -9.25 -10.51 -7.68
N ASN A 154 -8.18 -11.02 -8.28
CA ASN A 154 -6.82 -10.49 -8.17
C ASN A 154 -6.57 -9.39 -9.20
N LEU A 155 -5.53 -8.56 -9.01
CA LEU A 155 -5.14 -7.49 -9.94
C LEU A 155 -5.12 -7.90 -11.44
N PRO A 156 -4.63 -9.10 -11.84
CA PRO A 156 -4.62 -9.52 -13.24
C PRO A 156 -6.02 -9.74 -13.83
N SER A 157 -7.01 -10.09 -13.01
CA SER A 157 -8.40 -10.31 -13.47
C SER A 157 -9.19 -9.02 -13.66
N LEU A 158 -8.61 -7.87 -13.28
CA LEU A 158 -9.28 -6.56 -13.31
C LEU A 158 -9.04 -5.81 -14.63
N PHE A 159 -8.22 -6.34 -15.55
CA PHE A 159 -7.97 -5.76 -16.87
C PHE A 159 -7.75 -6.86 -17.93
N PRO A 160 -8.11 -6.60 -19.20
CA PRO A 160 -7.82 -7.52 -20.29
C PRO A 160 -6.31 -7.71 -20.47
N SER A 161 -5.89 -8.95 -20.76
CA SER A 161 -4.51 -9.27 -21.09
C SER A 161 -4.10 -8.55 -22.38
N CYS A 162 -2.87 -8.04 -22.45
CA CYS A 162 -2.30 -7.56 -23.70
C CYS A 162 -2.24 -8.67 -24.79
N GLU A 163 -2.39 -9.94 -24.41
CA GLU A 163 -2.39 -11.08 -25.33
C GLU A 163 -3.67 -11.18 -26.18
N ASP A 164 -4.78 -10.54 -25.78
CA ASP A 164 -6.03 -10.54 -26.57
C ASP A 164 -5.99 -9.58 -27.77
N ARG A 165 -4.89 -8.83 -27.96
CA ARG A 165 -4.61 -8.10 -29.21
C ARG A 165 -3.63 -8.89 -30.07
N SER A 166 -3.98 -10.12 -30.43
CA SER A 166 -3.44 -10.72 -31.65
C SER A 166 -3.86 -9.84 -32.84
N SER A 167 -2.88 -9.32 -33.57
CA SER A 167 -3.08 -8.57 -34.81
C SER A 167 -4.08 -9.28 -35.74
N PRO A 168 -4.88 -8.55 -36.53
CA PRO A 168 -5.46 -9.15 -37.72
C PRO A 168 -4.27 -9.62 -38.59
N ALA A 169 -4.27 -10.91 -38.94
CA ALA A 169 -3.35 -11.45 -39.92
C ALA A 169 -3.48 -10.67 -41.26
N PRO A 170 -2.40 -10.59 -42.05
CA PRO A 170 -2.38 -9.83 -43.31
C PRO A 170 -3.42 -10.31 -44.32
#